data_AF-A0A1F6GEA4-F1
#
_entry.id   AF-A0A1F6GEA4-F1
#
_cell.length_a   1.000
_cell.length_b   1.000
_cell.length_c   1.000
_cell.angle_alpha   90.00
_cell.angle_beta   90.00
_cell.angle_gamma   90.00
#
_symmetry.space_group_name_H-M   'P 1'
#
loop_
_entity.id
_entity.type
_entity.pdbx_description
1 polymer ?
#
loop_
_entity_poly.entity_id
_entity_poly.type
_entity_poly.pdbx_seq_one_letter_code
_entity_poly.pdbx_strand_id
1 'polypeptide(L)'
;MKWWFLFLALVLSTASKAGELDFAEALRAQDDCYRALSEVYRTEFRQGPTAQSLTLKLNCQAQLKDWPAWDQSLEQALNSPLLPPKEKQKLALNALSPLWQRQKEDQARSLYETHLSPVLGEPYPAPPEGQIDPHLAKLASSILPGTGLMMAGQWGAGFTSLGLNSLFLWAGATAFQKEQYALAALALFFEWGWYQGGRNAAEEAAVTYNHNLILKTHQIQLINWEGHF
;
A
#
# COMPACT_ATOMS: atom_id res chain seq x y z
N MET A 1 18.96 78.47 -1.36
CA MET A 1 17.59 77.99 -1.07
C MET A 1 17.38 76.71 -1.87
N LYS A 2 17.34 75.54 -1.20
CA LYS A 2 16.11 74.73 -0.98
C LYS A 2 15.59 74.16 -2.33
N TRP A 3 15.63 72.87 -2.67
CA TRP A 3 15.34 71.64 -1.91
C TRP A 3 15.95 70.38 -2.55
N TRP A 4 16.29 69.42 -1.71
CA TRP A 4 16.38 67.99 -2.02
C TRP A 4 14.97 67.42 -2.25
N PHE A 5 14.76 66.65 -3.32
CA PHE A 5 13.64 65.72 -3.39
C PHE A 5 14.19 64.30 -3.50
N LEU A 6 14.02 63.57 -2.40
CA LEU A 6 14.09 62.13 -2.29
C LEU A 6 13.04 61.50 -3.23
N PHE A 7 13.48 60.74 -4.23
CA PHE A 7 12.63 59.74 -4.87
C PHE A 7 12.66 58.47 -4.02
N LEU A 8 11.71 58.37 -3.08
CA LEU A 8 11.37 57.12 -2.42
C LEU A 8 10.55 56.30 -3.43
N ALA A 9 11.19 55.37 -4.13
CA ALA A 9 10.46 54.40 -4.95
C ALA A 9 9.69 53.48 -4.01
N LEU A 10 8.39 53.77 -3.86
CA LEU A 10 7.43 52.94 -3.16
C LEU A 10 7.25 51.67 -4.00
N VAL A 11 8.02 50.61 -3.69
CA VAL A 11 7.70 49.27 -4.17
C VAL A 11 6.46 48.83 -3.39
N LEU A 12 5.29 49.17 -3.92
CA LEU A 12 4.04 48.53 -3.58
C LEU A 12 4.15 47.08 -4.06
N SER A 13 4.71 46.21 -3.22
CA SER A 13 4.48 44.78 -3.35
C SER A 13 2.98 44.58 -3.28
N THR A 14 2.37 44.29 -4.42
CA THR A 14 1.05 43.68 -4.46
C THR A 14 1.19 42.34 -3.74
N ALA A 15 0.89 42.32 -2.45
CA ALA A 15 0.62 41.09 -1.74
C ALA A 15 -0.55 40.44 -2.48
N SER A 16 -0.22 39.55 -3.41
CA SER A 16 -1.15 38.54 -3.90
C SER A 16 -1.89 38.02 -2.68
N LYS A 17 -3.22 38.02 -2.75
CA LYS A 17 -4.09 37.50 -1.71
C LYS A 17 -3.79 36.01 -1.61
N ALA A 18 -2.74 35.66 -0.87
CA ALA A 18 -2.29 34.30 -0.70
C ALA A 18 -3.51 33.51 -0.21
N GLY A 19 -3.88 32.47 -0.94
CA GLY A 19 -4.89 31.54 -0.51
C GLY A 19 -4.55 31.05 0.89
N GLU A 20 -5.55 30.86 1.73
CA GLU A 20 -5.32 30.54 3.13
C GLU A 20 -4.57 29.21 3.34
N LEU A 21 -4.56 28.35 2.32
CA LEU A 21 -3.83 27.10 2.26
C LEU A 21 -2.51 27.18 1.50
N ASP A 22 -2.14 28.32 0.90
CA ASP A 22 -0.91 28.46 0.10
C ASP A 22 0.33 28.10 0.93
N PHE A 23 0.33 28.46 2.22
CA PHE A 23 1.41 28.10 3.13
C PHE A 23 1.47 26.59 3.39
N ALA A 24 0.31 25.95 3.60
CA ALA A 24 0.24 24.50 3.79
C ALA A 24 0.65 23.74 2.51
N GLU A 25 0.30 24.26 1.33
CA GLU A 25 0.74 23.72 0.04
C GLU A 25 2.25 23.90 -0.16
N ALA A 26 2.80 25.05 0.19
CA ALA A 26 4.24 25.29 0.14
C ALA A 26 5.02 24.35 1.08
N LEU A 27 4.48 24.08 2.28
CA LEU A 27 5.05 23.10 3.20
C LEU A 27 5.00 21.68 2.63
N ARG A 28 3.85 21.27 2.05
CA ARG A 28 3.75 19.97 1.37
C ARG A 28 4.73 19.86 0.21
N ALA A 29 4.90 20.92 -0.59
CA ALA A 29 5.85 20.94 -1.69
C ALA A 29 7.33 20.78 -1.23
N GLN A 30 7.60 21.02 0.05
CA GLN A 30 8.89 20.77 0.71
C GLN A 30 8.93 19.44 1.47
N ASP A 31 7.98 18.54 1.21
CA ASP A 31 7.78 17.26 1.90
C ASP A 31 7.53 17.38 3.42
N ASP A 32 7.17 18.55 3.94
CA ASP A 32 6.87 18.79 5.36
C ASP A 32 5.37 18.56 5.65
N CYS A 33 4.93 17.31 5.48
CA CYS A 33 3.52 16.92 5.64
C CYS A 33 2.99 17.13 7.07
N TYR A 34 3.83 17.00 8.10
CA TYR A 34 3.41 17.24 9.49
C TYR A 34 3.02 18.69 9.72
N ARG A 35 3.85 19.64 9.27
CA ARG A 35 3.51 21.06 9.39
C ARG A 35 2.38 21.45 8.45
N ALA A 36 2.36 20.93 7.23
CA ALA A 36 1.25 21.16 6.30
C ALA A 36 -0.10 20.73 6.91
N LEU A 37 -0.17 19.54 7.51
CA LEU A 37 -1.38 19.07 8.20
C LEU A 37 -1.76 19.96 9.39
N SER A 38 -0.78 20.40 10.18
CA SER A 38 -1.03 21.32 11.31
C SER A 38 -1.68 22.62 10.83
N GLU A 39 -1.21 23.16 9.71
CA GLU A 39 -1.78 24.37 9.08
C GLU A 39 -3.15 24.14 8.48
N VAL A 40 -3.38 22.96 7.88
CA VAL A 40 -4.71 22.53 7.43
C VAL A 40 -5.67 22.50 8.61
N TYR A 41 -5.35 21.77 9.69
CA TYR A 41 -6.21 21.68 10.87
C TYR A 41 -6.48 23.05 11.50
N ARG A 42 -5.47 23.93 11.57
CA ARG A 42 -5.63 25.31 12.07
C ARG A 42 -6.61 26.12 11.20
N THR A 43 -6.61 25.90 9.90
CA THR A 43 -7.50 26.60 8.96
C THR A 43 -8.91 26.01 9.00
N GLU A 44 -9.04 24.68 9.01
CA GLU A 44 -10.32 23.97 9.18
C GLU A 44 -11.01 24.33 10.50
N PHE A 45 -10.25 24.51 11.58
CA PHE A 45 -10.81 24.95 12.87
C PHE A 45 -11.41 26.36 12.81
N ARG A 46 -10.83 27.26 12.00
CA ARG A 46 -11.28 28.66 11.91
C ARG A 46 -12.46 28.82 10.96
N GLN A 47 -12.49 28.07 9.87
CA GLN A 47 -13.42 28.32 8.76
C GLN A 47 -14.21 27.09 8.30
N GLY A 48 -13.94 25.93 8.88
CA GLY A 48 -14.45 24.65 8.40
C GLY A 48 -13.60 24.05 7.28
N PRO A 49 -13.87 22.78 6.92
CA PRO A 49 -13.18 22.11 5.83
C PRO A 49 -13.54 22.74 4.47
N THR A 50 -12.58 22.75 3.56
CA THR A 50 -12.75 23.15 2.16
C THR A 50 -12.35 21.99 1.23
N ALA A 51 -12.74 22.04 -0.04
CA ALA A 51 -12.33 21.03 -1.03
C ALA A 51 -10.79 20.86 -1.10
N GLN A 52 -10.08 21.99 -1.08
CA GLN A 52 -8.63 22.05 -1.10
C GLN A 52 -8.02 21.50 0.19
N SER A 53 -8.60 21.81 1.36
CA SER A 53 -8.10 21.29 2.64
C SER A 53 -8.22 19.77 2.73
N LEU A 54 -9.35 19.21 2.28
CA LEU A 54 -9.59 17.76 2.25
C LEU A 54 -8.61 17.05 1.32
N THR A 55 -8.37 17.59 0.13
CA THR A 55 -7.42 17.03 -0.84
C THR A 55 -5.99 17.06 -0.30
N LEU A 56 -5.58 18.19 0.29
CA LEU A 56 -4.25 18.34 0.86
C LEU A 56 -4.03 17.38 2.03
N LYS A 57 -5.03 17.25 2.90
CA LYS A 57 -5.03 16.34 4.04
C LYS A 57 -4.83 14.89 3.62
N LEU A 58 -5.58 14.43 2.62
CA LEU A 58 -5.48 13.07 2.09
C LEU A 58 -4.10 12.79 1.48
N ASN A 59 -3.54 13.73 0.73
CA ASN A 59 -2.20 13.58 0.16
C ASN A 59 -1.14 13.46 1.26
N CYS A 60 -1.19 14.35 2.27
CA CYS A 60 -0.22 14.33 3.37
C CYS A 60 -0.35 13.09 4.24
N GLN A 61 -1.57 12.66 4.58
CA GLN A 61 -1.80 11.44 5.37
C GLN A 61 -1.34 10.18 4.62
N ALA A 62 -1.54 10.11 3.31
CA ALA A 62 -1.03 9.02 2.49
C ALA A 62 0.50 9.00 2.47
N GLN A 63 1.15 10.17 2.32
CA GLN A 63 2.61 10.30 2.35
C GLN A 63 3.20 9.88 3.71
N LEU A 64 2.52 10.22 4.80
CA LEU A 64 2.90 9.82 6.16
C LEU A 64 2.50 8.38 6.51
N LYS A 65 1.78 7.68 5.62
CA LYS A 65 1.19 6.35 5.86
C LYS A 65 0.29 6.31 7.12
N ASP A 66 -0.33 7.43 7.46
CA ASP A 66 -1.31 7.54 8.56
C ASP A 66 -2.67 7.02 8.08
N TRP A 67 -2.72 5.70 7.89
CA TRP A 67 -3.83 4.99 7.28
C TRP A 67 -5.17 5.12 8.01
N PRO A 68 -5.24 5.07 9.36
CA PRO A 68 -6.51 5.28 10.05
C PRO A 68 -7.08 6.69 9.81
N ALA A 69 -6.23 7.72 9.90
CA ALA A 69 -6.66 9.10 9.66
C ALA A 69 -7.02 9.34 8.18
N TRP A 70 -6.27 8.69 7.28
CA TRP A 70 -6.54 8.72 5.84
C TRP A 70 -7.88 8.10 5.49
N ASP A 71 -8.18 6.90 6.02
CA ASP A 71 -9.45 6.20 5.76
C ASP A 71 -10.64 7.07 6.22
N GLN A 72 -10.56 7.66 7.41
CA GLN A 72 -11.58 8.58 7.93
C GLN A 72 -11.73 9.84 7.06
N SER A 73 -10.61 10.43 6.64
CA SER A 73 -10.62 11.66 5.83
C SER A 73 -11.13 11.37 4.41
N LEU A 74 -10.91 10.16 3.88
CA LEU A 74 -11.37 9.75 2.55
C LEU A 74 -12.89 9.62 2.57
N GLU A 75 -13.43 8.91 3.57
CA GLU A 75 -14.87 8.77 3.75
C GLU A 75 -15.53 10.14 3.94
N GLN A 76 -14.95 11.02 4.77
CA GLN A 76 -15.43 12.39 4.94
C GLN A 76 -15.45 13.15 3.61
N ALA A 77 -14.40 13.05 2.80
CA ALA A 77 -14.30 13.73 1.52
C ALA A 77 -15.34 13.21 0.52
N LEU A 78 -15.47 11.89 0.35
CA LEU A 78 -16.43 11.27 -0.58
C LEU A 78 -17.88 11.59 -0.22
N ASN A 79 -18.19 11.72 1.08
CA ASN A 79 -19.52 12.08 1.56
C ASN A 79 -19.77 13.60 1.63
N SER A 80 -18.73 14.43 1.52
CA SER A 80 -18.85 15.87 1.64
C SER A 80 -19.63 16.50 0.48
N PRO A 81 -20.56 17.43 0.71
CA PRO A 81 -21.19 18.21 -0.35
C PRO A 81 -20.23 19.24 -0.99
N LEU A 82 -19.06 19.46 -0.39
CA LEU A 82 -18.09 20.47 -0.83
C LEU A 82 -17.33 20.04 -2.09
N LEU A 83 -17.22 18.74 -2.35
CA LEU A 83 -16.53 18.22 -3.53
C LEU A 83 -17.51 17.99 -4.67
N PRO A 84 -17.30 18.58 -5.85
CA PRO A 84 -18.10 18.27 -7.03
C PRO A 84 -17.92 16.79 -7.43
N PRO A 85 -18.89 16.17 -8.13
CA PRO A 85 -18.85 14.76 -8.50
C PRO A 85 -17.54 14.35 -9.21
N LYS A 86 -17.02 15.20 -10.11
CA LYS A 86 -15.78 14.95 -10.83
C LYS A 86 -14.56 14.85 -9.91
N GLU A 87 -14.49 15.69 -8.88
CA GLU A 87 -13.39 15.64 -7.89
C GLU A 87 -13.51 14.41 -7.00
N LYS A 88 -14.73 14.00 -6.62
CA LYS A 88 -14.94 12.74 -5.89
C LYS A 88 -14.51 11.53 -6.70
N GLN A 89 -14.77 11.52 -8.01
CA GLN A 89 -14.33 10.46 -8.91
C GLN A 89 -12.81 10.41 -8.99
N LYS A 90 -12.15 11.56 -9.21
CA LYS A 90 -10.68 11.64 -9.22
C LYS A 90 -10.08 11.19 -7.88
N LEU A 91 -10.70 11.57 -6.77
CA LEU A 91 -10.27 11.15 -5.45
C LEU A 91 -10.44 9.65 -5.24
N ALA A 92 -11.57 9.08 -5.64
CA ALA A 92 -11.84 7.66 -5.59
C ALA A 92 -10.81 6.88 -6.42
N LEU A 93 -10.49 7.35 -7.63
CA LEU A 93 -9.48 6.76 -8.50
C LEU A 93 -8.10 6.75 -7.82
N ASN A 94 -7.67 7.89 -7.27
CA ASN A 94 -6.39 8.02 -6.56
C ASN A 94 -6.32 7.15 -5.30
N ALA A 95 -7.47 6.91 -4.65
CA ALA A 95 -7.59 6.09 -3.45
C ALA A 95 -7.50 4.58 -3.73
N LEU A 96 -7.69 4.12 -4.96
CA LEU A 96 -7.58 2.69 -5.28
C LEU A 96 -6.16 2.15 -5.06
N SER A 97 -5.13 2.87 -5.52
CA SER A 97 -3.73 2.44 -5.36
C SER A 97 -3.35 2.16 -3.90
N PRO A 98 -3.52 3.08 -2.93
CA PRO A 98 -3.21 2.80 -1.53
C PRO A 98 -4.11 1.72 -0.92
N LEU A 99 -5.36 1.56 -1.36
CA LEU A 99 -6.22 0.46 -0.89
C LEU A 99 -5.70 -0.89 -1.34
N TRP A 100 -5.32 -1.02 -2.62
CA TRP A 100 -4.73 -2.25 -3.15
C TRP A 100 -3.42 -2.58 -2.46
N GLN A 101 -2.51 -1.61 -2.28
CA GLN A 101 -1.23 -1.82 -1.60
C GLN A 101 -1.38 -2.35 -0.17
N ARG A 102 -2.49 -2.04 0.50
CA ARG A 102 -2.80 -2.51 1.86
C ARG A 102 -3.67 -3.77 1.87
N GLN A 103 -3.86 -4.43 0.73
CA GLN A 103 -4.70 -5.63 0.57
C GLN A 103 -6.16 -5.41 1.00
N LYS A 104 -6.68 -4.17 0.89
CA LYS A 104 -8.08 -3.85 1.23
C LYS A 104 -8.98 -3.93 -0.01
N GLU A 105 -9.00 -5.10 -0.63
CA GLU A 105 -9.67 -5.33 -1.92
C GLU A 105 -11.18 -5.04 -1.87
N ASP A 106 -11.85 -5.45 -0.79
CA ASP A 106 -13.29 -5.21 -0.62
C ASP A 106 -13.63 -3.72 -0.53
N GLN A 107 -12.75 -2.94 0.12
CA GLN A 107 -12.91 -1.49 0.20
C GLN A 107 -12.64 -0.83 -1.15
N ALA A 108 -11.62 -1.29 -1.88
CA ALA A 108 -11.32 -0.81 -3.23
C ALA A 108 -12.47 -1.11 -4.19
N ARG A 109 -13.05 -2.31 -4.11
CA ARG A 109 -14.22 -2.70 -4.91
C ARG A 109 -15.43 -1.84 -4.60
N SER A 110 -15.80 -1.70 -3.33
CA SER A 110 -16.92 -0.86 -2.92
C SER A 110 -16.75 0.59 -3.37
N LEU A 111 -15.55 1.14 -3.21
CA LEU A 111 -15.21 2.49 -3.66
C LEU A 111 -15.36 2.65 -5.18
N TYR A 112 -14.84 1.69 -5.95
CA TYR A 112 -14.94 1.69 -7.41
C TYR A 112 -16.39 1.58 -7.88
N GLU A 113 -17.15 0.62 -7.36
CA GLU A 113 -18.53 0.39 -7.75
C GLU A 113 -19.41 1.60 -7.45
N THR A 114 -19.16 2.28 -6.33
CA THR A 114 -19.93 3.45 -5.91
C THR A 114 -19.61 4.69 -6.74
N HIS A 115 -18.33 4.98 -7.01
CA HIS A 115 -17.92 6.27 -7.55
C HIS A 115 -17.39 6.25 -8.98
N LEU A 116 -16.88 5.13 -9.47
CA LEU A 116 -16.16 5.04 -10.75
C LEU A 116 -16.95 4.27 -11.81
N SER A 117 -17.54 3.12 -11.43
CA SER A 117 -18.33 2.27 -12.34
C SER A 117 -19.42 3.04 -13.10
N PRO A 118 -20.21 3.96 -12.48
CA PRO A 118 -21.24 4.71 -13.21
C PRO A 118 -20.70 5.64 -14.32
N VAL A 119 -19.43 6.02 -14.24
CA VAL A 119 -18.79 6.95 -15.19
C VAL A 119 -18.01 6.18 -16.25
N LEU A 120 -17.29 5.13 -15.82
CA LEU A 120 -16.48 4.30 -16.69
C LEU A 120 -17.34 3.31 -17.50
N GLY A 121 -18.50 2.90 -16.97
CA GLY A 121 -19.36 1.91 -17.60
C GLY A 121 -18.82 0.48 -17.56
N GLU A 122 -17.75 0.25 -16.79
CA GLU A 122 -17.03 -1.02 -16.71
C GLU A 122 -17.12 -1.59 -15.28
N PRO A 123 -17.27 -2.91 -15.11
CA PRO A 123 -17.27 -3.54 -13.78
C PRO A 123 -15.89 -3.44 -13.11
N TYR A 124 -15.85 -3.74 -11.81
CA TYR A 124 -14.58 -3.85 -11.11
C TYR A 124 -13.69 -4.92 -11.78
N PRO A 125 -12.37 -4.67 -11.94
CA PRO A 125 -11.44 -5.62 -12.53
C PRO A 125 -11.57 -7.02 -11.96
N ALA A 126 -11.63 -8.01 -12.87
CA ALA A 126 -11.50 -9.40 -12.48
C ALA A 126 -10.07 -9.65 -11.95
N PRO A 127 -9.91 -10.55 -10.96
CA PRO A 127 -8.59 -10.96 -10.52
C PRO A 127 -7.73 -11.47 -11.70
N PRO A 128 -6.44 -11.14 -11.76
CA PRO A 128 -5.59 -11.54 -12.88
C PRO A 128 -5.43 -13.07 -12.96
N GLU A 129 -5.26 -13.57 -14.18
CA GLU A 129 -4.91 -14.97 -14.42
C GLU A 129 -3.49 -15.28 -13.89
N GLY A 130 -3.24 -16.55 -13.55
CA GLY A 130 -1.92 -17.00 -13.08
C GLY A 130 -1.67 -16.80 -11.58
N GLN A 131 -2.72 -16.52 -10.81
CA GLN A 131 -2.65 -16.59 -9.35
C GLN A 131 -2.38 -18.01 -8.86
N ILE A 132 -1.64 -18.09 -7.76
CA ILE A 132 -1.27 -19.34 -7.10
C ILE A 132 -2.18 -19.53 -5.91
N ASP A 133 -2.86 -20.68 -5.82
CA ASP A 133 -3.61 -21.04 -4.62
C ASP A 133 -2.64 -21.20 -3.42
N PRO A 134 -2.76 -20.38 -2.37
CA PRO A 134 -1.88 -20.45 -1.19
C PRO A 134 -1.93 -21.80 -0.48
N HIS A 135 -3.10 -22.43 -0.42
CA HIS A 135 -3.25 -23.74 0.22
C HIS A 135 -2.64 -24.84 -0.64
N LEU A 136 -2.70 -24.72 -1.96
CA LEU A 136 -2.00 -25.63 -2.86
C LEU A 136 -0.48 -25.49 -2.71
N ALA A 137 0.04 -24.27 -2.62
CA ALA A 137 1.48 -24.04 -2.39
C ALA A 137 1.95 -24.62 -1.05
N LYS A 138 1.14 -24.47 0.00
CA LYS A 138 1.36 -25.12 1.30
C LYS A 138 1.35 -26.64 1.19
N LEU A 139 0.36 -27.19 0.51
CA LEU A 139 0.22 -28.65 0.32
C LEU A 139 1.39 -29.22 -0.45
N ALA A 140 1.80 -28.58 -1.55
CA ALA A 140 2.97 -28.95 -2.33
C ALA A 140 4.21 -29.02 -1.42
N SER A 141 4.47 -27.98 -0.62
CA SER A 141 5.59 -27.94 0.32
C SER A 141 5.46 -28.95 1.47
N SER A 142 4.25 -29.44 1.74
CA SER A 142 4.01 -30.51 2.71
C SER A 142 4.45 -31.86 2.15
N ILE A 143 4.25 -32.09 0.85
CA ILE A 143 4.63 -33.35 0.17
C ILE A 143 6.13 -33.36 -0.11
N LEU A 144 6.65 -32.27 -0.68
CA LEU A 144 8.06 -32.10 -1.00
C LEU A 144 8.50 -30.70 -0.53
N PRO A 145 9.35 -30.61 0.51
CA PRO A 145 9.76 -29.34 1.07
C PRO A 145 10.31 -28.37 0.01
N GLY A 146 9.84 -27.12 0.07
CA GLY A 146 10.29 -26.04 -0.81
C GLY A 146 9.56 -25.92 -2.15
N THR A 147 8.74 -26.88 -2.57
CA THR A 147 8.05 -26.81 -3.87
C THR A 147 7.07 -25.65 -4.00
N GLY A 148 6.29 -25.35 -2.96
CA GLY A 148 5.38 -24.19 -2.97
C GLY A 148 6.11 -22.84 -3.03
N LEU A 149 7.30 -22.75 -2.44
CA LEU A 149 8.18 -21.59 -2.60
C LEU A 149 8.64 -21.45 -4.07
N MET A 150 9.00 -22.55 -4.72
CA MET A 150 9.37 -22.56 -6.14
C MET A 150 8.20 -22.18 -7.05
N MET A 151 6.97 -22.61 -6.73
CA MET A 151 5.76 -22.19 -7.44
C MET A 151 5.60 -20.67 -7.44
N ALA A 152 5.88 -20.02 -6.30
CA ALA A 152 5.89 -18.56 -6.16
C ALA A 152 7.17 -17.88 -6.70
N GLY A 153 8.03 -18.61 -7.43
CA GLY A 153 9.27 -18.10 -8.02
C GLY A 153 10.45 -17.95 -7.03
N GLN A 154 10.29 -18.33 -5.77
CA GLN A 154 11.32 -18.24 -4.73
C GLN A 154 12.25 -19.47 -4.74
N TRP A 155 12.94 -19.69 -5.86
CA TRP A 155 13.78 -20.87 -6.09
C TRP A 155 14.87 -21.07 -5.02
N GLY A 156 15.56 -20.00 -4.63
CA GLY A 156 16.62 -20.08 -3.60
C GLY A 156 16.08 -20.55 -2.24
N ALA A 157 14.94 -20.00 -1.81
CA ALA A 157 14.28 -20.41 -0.58
C ALA A 157 13.76 -21.86 -0.68
N GLY A 158 13.21 -22.23 -1.84
CA GLY A 158 12.77 -23.58 -2.14
C GLY A 158 13.88 -24.63 -2.00
N PHE A 159 15.03 -24.42 -2.64
CA PHE A 159 16.16 -25.35 -2.54
C PHE A 159 16.76 -25.40 -1.13
N THR A 160 16.80 -24.26 -0.44
CA THR A 160 17.25 -24.21 0.96
C THR A 160 16.33 -25.05 1.86
N SER A 161 15.01 -24.92 1.68
CA SER A 161 14.02 -25.72 2.41
C SER A 161 14.20 -27.21 2.16
N LEU A 162 14.35 -27.62 0.89
CA LEU A 162 14.59 -29.01 0.52
C LEU A 162 15.88 -29.57 1.16
N GLY A 163 16.97 -28.81 1.06
CA GLY A 163 18.27 -29.20 1.58
C GLY A 163 18.28 -29.37 3.10
N LEU A 164 17.70 -28.42 3.85
CA LEU A 164 17.68 -28.49 5.31
C LEU A 164 16.78 -29.62 5.83
N ASN A 165 15.59 -29.81 5.25
CA ASN A 165 14.73 -30.93 5.63
C ASN A 165 15.42 -32.28 5.35
N SER A 166 16.07 -32.40 4.19
CA SER A 166 16.83 -33.61 3.82
C SER A 166 18.01 -33.85 4.77
N LEU A 167 18.73 -32.78 5.15
CA LEU A 167 19.85 -32.85 6.07
C LEU A 167 19.43 -33.32 7.46
N PHE A 168 18.34 -32.76 8.02
CA PHE A 168 17.87 -33.15 9.35
C PHE A 168 17.30 -34.57 9.38
N LEU A 169 16.57 -34.98 8.35
CA LEU A 169 16.12 -36.37 8.23
C LEU A 169 17.30 -37.34 8.15
N TRP A 170 18.31 -37.03 7.33
CA TRP A 170 19.52 -37.85 7.23
C TRP A 170 20.29 -37.91 8.55
N ALA A 171 20.47 -36.78 9.22
CA ALA A 171 21.14 -36.70 10.52
C ALA A 171 20.37 -37.50 11.59
N GLY A 172 19.04 -37.35 11.64
CA GLY A 172 18.17 -38.09 12.56
C GLY A 172 18.24 -39.60 12.34
N ALA A 173 18.11 -40.05 11.08
CA ALA A 173 18.21 -41.47 10.72
C ALA A 173 19.59 -42.05 11.06
N THR A 174 20.67 -41.32 10.74
CA THR A 174 22.05 -41.76 11.02
C THR A 174 22.33 -41.84 12.53
N ALA A 175 21.86 -40.85 13.30
CA ALA A 175 22.00 -40.86 14.76
C ALA A 175 21.20 -42.01 15.39
N PHE A 176 20.00 -42.29 14.88
CA PHE A 176 19.17 -43.41 15.34
C PHE A 176 19.84 -44.77 15.10
N GLN A 177 20.42 -44.98 13.90
CA GLN A 177 21.17 -46.20 13.57
C GLN A 177 22.42 -46.41 14.43
N LYS A 178 23.02 -45.33 14.94
CA LYS A 178 24.18 -45.36 15.86
C LYS A 178 23.78 -45.38 17.34
N GLU A 179 22.50 -45.60 17.64
CA GLU A 179 21.93 -45.62 19.00
C GLU A 179 22.11 -44.28 19.77
N GLN A 180 22.34 -43.18 19.04
CA GLN A 180 22.49 -41.83 19.60
C GLN A 180 21.12 -41.14 19.70
N TYR A 181 20.22 -41.69 20.52
CA TYR A 181 18.81 -41.27 20.56
C TYR A 181 18.60 -39.79 20.89
N ALA A 182 19.42 -39.21 21.76
CA ALA A 182 19.33 -37.78 22.09
C ALA A 182 19.61 -36.89 20.86
N LEU A 183 20.61 -37.25 20.05
CA LEU A 183 20.94 -36.53 18.82
C LEU A 183 19.86 -36.74 17.75
N ALA A 184 19.33 -37.96 17.64
CA ALA A 184 18.22 -38.26 16.73
C ALA A 184 16.98 -37.43 17.07
N ALA A 185 16.61 -37.38 18.35
CA ALA A 185 15.48 -36.57 18.83
C ALA A 185 15.69 -35.07 18.56
N LEU A 186 16.90 -34.56 18.81
CA LEU A 186 17.23 -33.17 18.51
C LEU A 186 17.12 -32.85 17.02
N ALA A 187 17.64 -33.73 16.15
CA ALA A 187 17.56 -33.55 14.70
C ALA A 187 16.11 -33.56 14.20
N LEU A 188 15.28 -34.49 14.69
CA LEU A 188 13.86 -34.56 14.35
C LEU A 188 13.06 -33.37 14.89
N PHE A 189 13.43 -32.82 16.05
CA PHE A 189 12.83 -31.59 16.57
C PHE A 189 13.08 -30.40 15.62
N PHE A 190 14.31 -30.26 15.14
CA PHE A 190 14.63 -29.22 14.15
C PHE A 190 13.98 -29.47 12.80
N GLU A 191 13.93 -30.72 12.33
CA GLU A 191 13.20 -31.12 11.14
C GLU A 191 11.75 -30.66 11.22
N TRP A 192 11.05 -30.99 12.31
CA TRP A 192 9.66 -30.61 12.50
C TRP A 192 9.46 -29.09 12.47
N GLY A 193 10.29 -28.34 13.21
CA GLY A 193 10.22 -26.88 13.23
C GLY A 193 10.45 -26.26 11.86
N TRP A 194 11.47 -26.74 11.15
CA TRP A 194 11.83 -26.23 9.82
C TRP A 194 10.81 -26.61 8.74
N TYR A 195 10.28 -27.83 8.82
CA TYR A 195 9.23 -28.34 7.95
C TYR A 195 7.97 -27.48 8.07
N GLN A 196 7.50 -27.22 9.30
CA GLN A 196 6.33 -26.37 9.51
C GLN A 196 6.54 -24.93 9.06
N GLY A 197 7.73 -24.37 9.35
CA GLY A 197 8.12 -23.05 8.86
C GLY A 197 8.10 -22.96 7.33
N GLY A 198 8.67 -23.95 6.65
CA GLY A 198 8.70 -24.00 5.18
C GLY A 198 7.31 -24.07 4.54
N ARG A 199 6.38 -24.83 5.14
CA ARG A 199 4.99 -24.92 4.67
C ARG A 199 4.26 -23.59 4.76
N ASN A 200 4.35 -22.92 5.90
CA ASN A 200 3.69 -21.62 6.10
C ASN A 200 4.34 -20.53 5.23
N ALA A 201 5.67 -20.55 5.08
CA ALA A 201 6.36 -19.62 4.19
C ALA A 201 5.94 -19.78 2.72
N ALA A 202 5.63 -21.01 2.27
CA ALA A 202 5.12 -21.24 0.93
C ALA A 202 3.72 -20.64 0.70
N GLU A 203 2.84 -20.73 1.69
CA GLU A 203 1.51 -20.12 1.66
C GLU A 203 1.62 -18.58 1.57
N GLU A 204 2.46 -17.98 2.42
CA GLU A 204 2.71 -16.53 2.43
C GLU A 204 3.37 -16.04 1.14
N ALA A 205 4.30 -16.83 0.57
CA ALA A 205 4.92 -16.53 -0.72
C ALA A 205 3.89 -16.48 -1.86
N ALA A 206 2.92 -17.41 -1.87
CA ALA A 206 1.83 -17.40 -2.85
C ALA A 206 0.91 -16.19 -2.68
N VAL A 207 0.53 -15.84 -1.44
CA VAL A 207 -0.26 -14.61 -1.15
C VAL A 207 0.47 -13.37 -1.66
N THR A 208 1.76 -13.26 -1.34
CA THR A 208 2.60 -12.12 -1.77
C THR A 208 2.74 -12.05 -3.29
N TYR A 209 2.93 -13.19 -3.94
CA TYR A 209 2.97 -13.27 -5.40
C TYR A 209 1.67 -12.77 -6.03
N ASN A 210 0.52 -13.26 -5.55
CA ASN A 210 -0.79 -12.85 -6.06
C ASN A 210 -1.04 -11.35 -5.85
N HIS A 211 -0.69 -10.83 -4.68
CA HIS A 211 -0.82 -9.42 -4.38
C HIS A 211 0.01 -8.54 -5.34
N ASN A 212 1.26 -8.92 -5.61
CA ASN A 212 2.11 -8.20 -6.56
C ASN A 212 1.56 -8.27 -7.99
N LEU A 213 1.00 -9.42 -8.38
CA LEU A 213 0.38 -9.62 -9.68
C LEU A 213 -0.87 -8.72 -9.85
N ILE A 214 -1.71 -8.63 -8.82
CA ILE A 214 -2.86 -7.74 -8.75
C ILE A 214 -2.41 -6.29 -8.90
N LEU A 215 -1.44 -5.84 -8.09
CA LEU A 215 -0.93 -4.47 -8.14
C LEU A 215 -0.43 -4.09 -9.54
N LYS A 216 0.35 -4.96 -10.17
CA LYS A 216 0.87 -4.71 -11.52
C LYS A 216 -0.25 -4.58 -12.56
N THR A 217 -1.26 -5.44 -12.47
CA THR A 217 -2.41 -5.43 -13.39
C THR A 217 -3.26 -4.19 -13.20
N HIS A 218 -3.55 -3.87 -11.94
CA HIS A 218 -4.34 -2.72 -11.56
C HIS A 218 -3.66 -1.39 -11.88
N GLN A 219 -2.32 -1.32 -11.79
CA GLN A 219 -1.56 -0.14 -12.20
C GLN A 219 -1.76 0.18 -13.70
N ILE A 220 -1.81 -0.85 -14.55
CA ILE A 220 -2.10 -0.67 -15.99
C ILE A 220 -3.52 -0.14 -16.19
N GLN A 221 -4.48 -0.64 -15.39
CA GLN A 221 -5.87 -0.18 -15.47
C GLN A 221 -6.05 1.25 -14.98
N LEU A 222 -5.36 1.67 -13.89
CA LEU A 222 -5.38 3.06 -13.43
C LEU A 222 -4.94 4.02 -14.53
N ILE A 223 -3.84 3.71 -15.22
CA ILE A 223 -3.33 4.53 -16.32
C ILE A 223 -4.38 4.67 -17.43
N ASN A 224 -5.11 3.59 -17.74
CA ASN A 224 -6.20 3.64 -18.72
C ASN A 224 -7.35 4.52 -18.24
N TRP A 225 -7.76 4.40 -16.98
CA TRP A 225 -8.86 5.18 -16.40
C TRP A 225 -8.53 6.66 -16.20
N GLU A 226 -7.27 7.01 -15.92
CA GLU A 226 -6.82 8.40 -15.82
C GLU A 226 -7.11 9.18 -17.12
N GLY A 227 -7.12 8.52 -18.28
CA GLY A 227 -7.49 9.14 -19.55
C GLY A 227 -8.95 9.62 -19.65
N HIS A 228 -9.83 9.19 -18.74
CA HIS A 228 -11.24 9.55 -18.74
C HIS A 228 -11.60 10.76 -17.84
N PHE A 229 -10.66 11.27 -17.03
CA PHE A 229 -10.92 12.31 -16.02
C PHE A 229 -10.08 13.57 -16.22
#